data_AF-A0A0D2C4H1-F1
#
_entry.id   AF-A0A0D2C4H1-F1
#
_cell.length_a   1.000
_cell.length_b   1.000
_cell.length_c   1.000
_cell.angle_alpha   90.00
_cell.angle_beta   90.00
_cell.angle_gamma   90.00
#
_symmetry.space_group_name_H-M   'P 1'
#
loop_
_entity.id
_entity.type
_entity.pdbx_description
1 polymer ?
#
loop_
_entity_poly.entity_id
_entity_poly.type
_entity_poly.pdbx_seq_one_letter_code
_entity_poly.pdbx_strand_id
1 'polypeptide(L)'
;MDSSSDFDTQSTAFLDWFKAQPGTQFHPSLRIVDLRDRSAGRGIIATQDIAPDTELFTIPRSIIISEETSTLAKKLPGIFSKEETTRTTTTSGDIDIDLDDDDDFEESVPDSWLNLILILLYESLHHKTSKWFPYLSILPQRSESFNTLMFWDDRDLLGLSGSAIPSKIGKESATRMFTERILPVVKRHSDLFYSDPDSGTTELSDTALLERCHIIGSLIMSYAFDLQPDQDSDSGSEEDTEMGENDDDGWIEDRGDHNGSSNTSAHTKSTMGMVPMADVLNADAEFNAHLSHGDDSLTMTSLREIKAGQEVLNYYGPLPNGELLRRYGYTTPKHSRYDVVEVPWSLVKTVIVSDYKWSSLPSQKGPTMVKKILTEIERDSDFRFELGLDMNNFDNTKDNEADVDPTANAGFILERDSGDPDDQGLCPVDAKFISFPEELVDVVRHVVTMVLSASDPTQTQSKNKPAKSKSNKNEEVKKIKTTTLEILSLVVRRRLDQYPTTIQDDENLLLLDKTTTGRARMAIDVRLGEKRLLVEALEWTEGKLAKYRE
;
A
#
# COMPACT_ATOMS: atom_id res chain seq x y z
N MET A 1 -15.96 13.27 -19.23
CA MET A 1 -14.88 12.80 -20.11
C MET A 1 -14.54 13.92 -21.07
N ASP A 2 -13.29 14.37 -21.05
CA ASP A 2 -12.78 15.37 -21.99
C ASP A 2 -12.85 14.82 -23.41
N SER A 3 -13.30 15.66 -24.35
CA SER A 3 -13.36 15.28 -25.77
C SER A 3 -11.98 14.87 -26.30
N SER A 4 -11.92 14.01 -27.32
CA SER A 4 -10.64 13.63 -27.96
C SER A 4 -9.84 14.86 -28.44
N SER A 5 -10.52 15.91 -28.94
CA SER A 5 -9.87 17.17 -29.33
C SER A 5 -9.26 17.94 -28.15
N ASP A 6 -9.87 17.85 -26.97
CA ASP A 6 -9.35 18.49 -25.76
C ASP A 6 -8.14 17.72 -25.20
N PHE A 7 -8.21 16.39 -25.24
CA PHE A 7 -7.09 15.51 -24.88
C PHE A 7 -5.82 15.81 -25.70
N ASP A 8 -5.95 15.85 -27.04
CA ASP A 8 -4.81 16.07 -27.93
C ASP A 8 -4.23 17.47 -27.75
N THR A 9 -5.09 18.47 -27.58
CA THR A 9 -4.68 19.86 -27.36
C THR A 9 -3.91 20.01 -26.05
N GLN A 10 -4.42 19.45 -24.95
CA GLN A 10 -3.77 19.50 -23.64
C GLN A 10 -2.44 18.73 -23.66
N SER A 11 -2.40 17.54 -24.27
CA SER A 11 -1.20 16.71 -24.33
C SER A 11 -0.11 17.36 -25.18
N THR A 12 -0.49 18.04 -26.27
CA THR A 12 0.44 18.83 -27.08
C THR A 12 0.99 20.02 -26.30
N ALA A 13 0.12 20.79 -25.64
CA ALA A 13 0.53 21.94 -24.84
C ALA A 13 1.47 21.55 -23.69
N PHE A 14 1.20 20.42 -23.02
CA PHE A 14 2.08 19.85 -22.01
C PHE A 14 3.45 19.45 -22.58
N LEU A 15 3.48 18.71 -23.69
CA LEU A 15 4.73 18.25 -24.29
C LEU A 15 5.59 19.42 -24.79
N ASP A 16 4.97 20.44 -25.37
CA ASP A 16 5.66 21.67 -25.79
C ASP A 16 6.23 22.42 -24.58
N TRP A 17 5.46 22.53 -23.49
CA TRP A 17 5.94 23.10 -22.23
C TRP A 17 7.12 22.31 -21.65
N PHE A 18 7.03 20.97 -21.64
CA PHE A 18 8.07 20.08 -21.12
C PHE A 18 9.37 20.27 -21.90
N LYS A 19 9.32 20.15 -23.24
CA LYS A 19 10.48 20.33 -24.14
C LYS A 19 11.09 21.73 -24.09
N ALA A 20 10.32 22.74 -23.68
CA ALA A 20 10.81 24.10 -23.51
C ALA A 20 11.60 24.30 -22.20
N GLN A 21 11.52 23.38 -21.24
CA GLN A 21 12.24 23.50 -19.97
C GLN A 21 13.74 23.20 -20.14
N PRO A 22 14.64 24.02 -19.57
CA PRO A 22 16.08 23.79 -19.65
C PRO A 22 16.50 22.44 -19.07
N GLY A 23 17.26 21.65 -19.84
CA GLY A 23 17.79 20.36 -19.40
C GLY A 23 16.85 19.17 -19.64
N THR A 24 15.64 19.39 -20.15
CA THR A 24 14.76 18.28 -20.53
C THR A 24 15.22 17.60 -21.81
N GLN A 25 15.01 16.29 -21.88
CA GLN A 25 15.14 15.49 -23.08
C GLN A 25 13.88 14.66 -23.27
N PHE A 26 13.46 14.46 -24.52
CA PHE A 26 12.34 13.59 -24.86
C PHE A 26 12.66 12.87 -26.17
N HIS A 27 12.81 11.55 -26.10
CA HIS A 27 13.28 10.75 -27.22
C HIS A 27 12.32 10.87 -28.42
N PRO A 28 12.82 11.08 -29.66
CA PRO A 28 11.98 11.39 -30.82
C PRO A 28 11.07 10.24 -31.25
N SER A 29 11.40 9.00 -30.85
CA SER A 29 10.56 7.83 -31.11
C SER A 29 9.43 7.68 -30.10
N LEU A 30 9.24 8.57 -29.12
CA LEU A 30 8.15 8.50 -28.16
C LEU A 30 6.95 9.35 -28.58
N ARG A 31 5.75 8.91 -28.17
CA ARG A 31 4.51 9.67 -28.39
C ARG A 31 3.53 9.45 -27.25
N ILE A 32 2.99 10.55 -26.71
CA ILE A 32 1.85 10.52 -25.79
C ILE A 32 0.59 10.15 -26.58
N VAL A 33 -0.19 9.19 -26.08
CA VAL A 33 -1.39 8.66 -26.72
C VAL A 33 -2.54 8.52 -25.72
N ASP A 34 -3.76 8.56 -26.26
CA ASP A 34 -5.00 8.30 -25.52
C ASP A 34 -5.27 6.79 -25.49
N LEU A 35 -5.27 6.21 -24.29
CA LEU A 35 -5.49 4.79 -24.02
C LEU A 35 -6.76 4.57 -23.17
N ARG A 36 -7.66 5.56 -23.14
CA ARG A 36 -8.94 5.46 -22.41
C ARG A 36 -9.86 4.39 -22.99
N ASP A 37 -9.66 3.96 -24.23
CA ASP A 37 -10.38 2.84 -24.85
C ASP A 37 -10.15 1.50 -24.12
N ARG A 38 -9.01 1.35 -23.45
CA ARG A 38 -8.68 0.24 -22.55
C ARG A 38 -8.54 0.65 -21.08
N SER A 39 -9.12 1.80 -20.70
CA SER A 39 -9.13 2.33 -19.32
C SER A 39 -7.75 2.69 -18.75
N ALA A 40 -6.75 2.98 -19.60
CA ALA A 40 -5.38 3.31 -19.16
C ALA A 40 -5.02 4.80 -19.31
N GLY A 41 -6.02 5.68 -19.48
CA GLY A 41 -5.78 7.13 -19.46
C GLY A 41 -4.82 7.63 -20.54
N ARG A 42 -3.88 8.50 -20.14
CA ARG A 42 -2.74 8.92 -20.96
C ARG A 42 -1.63 7.88 -20.82
N GLY A 43 -0.92 7.58 -21.90
CA GLY A 43 0.30 6.77 -21.84
C GLY A 43 1.30 7.14 -22.93
N ILE A 44 2.48 6.53 -22.90
CA ILE A 44 3.54 6.77 -23.88
C ILE A 44 3.81 5.49 -24.65
N ILE A 45 3.88 5.59 -25.98
CA ILE A 45 4.26 4.46 -26.85
C ILE A 45 5.51 4.77 -27.66
N ALA A 46 6.21 3.71 -28.07
CA ALA A 46 7.26 3.77 -29.07
C ALA A 46 6.63 3.89 -30.48
N THR A 47 7.17 4.77 -31.33
CA THR A 47 6.78 4.96 -32.74
C THR A 47 7.74 4.27 -33.71
N GLN A 48 8.92 3.87 -33.20
CA GLN A 48 9.93 3.06 -33.85
C GLN A 48 10.52 2.13 -32.79
N ASP A 49 11.21 1.07 -33.21
CA ASP A 49 11.92 0.19 -32.28
C ASP A 49 12.96 1.01 -31.49
N ILE A 50 12.97 0.85 -30.16
CA ILE A 50 13.90 1.48 -29.22
C ILE A 50 14.78 0.37 -28.65
N ALA A 51 16.10 0.55 -28.70
CA ALA A 51 17.05 -0.42 -28.17
C ALA A 51 17.04 -0.42 -26.63
N PRO A 52 17.49 -1.52 -25.98
CA PRO A 52 17.78 -1.51 -24.54
C PRO A 52 18.72 -0.36 -24.15
N ASP A 53 18.71 0.03 -22.87
CA ASP A 53 19.56 1.07 -22.28
C ASP A 53 19.46 2.45 -22.94
N THR A 54 18.34 2.72 -23.61
CA THR A 54 18.08 4.02 -24.23
C THR A 54 17.43 4.97 -23.22
N GLU A 55 18.01 6.15 -23.06
CA GLU A 55 17.38 7.26 -22.33
C GLU A 55 16.11 7.71 -23.08
N LEU A 56 14.95 7.47 -22.47
CA LEU A 56 13.63 7.79 -23.01
C LEU A 56 13.30 9.27 -22.82
N PHE A 57 13.54 9.79 -21.61
CA PHE A 57 13.43 11.20 -21.31
C PHE A 57 14.18 11.56 -20.02
N THR A 58 14.58 12.82 -19.91
CA THR A 58 15.27 13.40 -18.75
C THR A 58 14.45 14.53 -18.16
N ILE A 59 14.29 14.52 -16.84
CA ILE A 59 13.45 15.44 -16.06
C ILE A 59 14.34 16.16 -15.05
N PRO A 60 14.69 17.43 -15.27
CA PRO A 60 15.42 18.24 -14.31
C PRO A 60 14.65 18.39 -12.99
N ARG A 61 15.34 18.29 -11.84
CA ARG A 61 14.69 18.46 -10.53
C ARG A 61 14.02 19.83 -10.36
N SER A 62 14.49 20.84 -11.08
CA SER A 62 13.93 22.21 -11.06
C SER A 62 12.50 22.33 -11.58
N ILE A 63 11.99 21.34 -12.33
CA ILE A 63 10.63 21.33 -12.88
C ILE A 63 9.65 20.44 -12.10
N ILE A 64 10.15 19.62 -11.18
CA ILE A 64 9.35 18.78 -10.27
C ILE A 64 8.55 19.69 -9.33
N ILE A 65 7.30 19.36 -9.04
CA ILE A 65 6.53 20.07 -8.00
C ILE A 65 6.90 19.46 -6.64
N SER A 66 7.60 20.22 -5.82
CA SER A 66 8.01 19.83 -4.47
C SER A 66 8.08 21.06 -3.56
N GLU A 67 8.34 20.83 -2.27
CA GLU A 67 8.61 21.92 -1.31
C GLU A 67 9.74 22.85 -1.79
N GLU A 68 10.80 22.28 -2.38
CA GLU A 68 11.99 23.03 -2.82
C GLU A 68 11.72 23.97 -4.01
N THR A 69 10.89 23.53 -4.95
CA THR A 69 10.61 24.28 -6.18
C THR A 69 9.41 25.21 -6.05
N SER A 70 8.64 25.07 -4.96
CA SER A 70 7.39 25.79 -4.69
C SER A 70 7.60 27.29 -4.45
N THR A 71 6.72 28.10 -5.03
CA THR A 71 6.65 29.53 -4.73
C THR A 71 5.90 29.80 -3.42
N LEU A 72 4.90 28.97 -3.09
CA LEU A 72 4.15 29.04 -1.84
C LEU A 72 5.05 28.82 -0.63
N ALA A 73 5.90 27.79 -0.67
CA ALA A 73 6.80 27.47 0.44
C ALA A 73 7.76 28.64 0.77
N LYS A 74 8.16 29.41 -0.25
CA LYS A 74 8.98 30.62 -0.09
C LYS A 74 8.18 31.81 0.47
N LYS A 75 6.88 31.91 0.15
CA LYS A 75 6.00 32.99 0.63
C LYS A 75 5.52 32.76 2.05
N LEU A 76 5.35 31.51 2.47
CA LEU A 76 4.89 31.10 3.79
C LEU A 76 5.93 30.23 4.53
N PRO A 77 7.17 30.68 4.72
CA PRO A 77 8.22 29.84 5.28
C PRO A 77 7.88 29.34 6.69
N GLY A 78 7.11 30.07 7.51
CA GLY A 78 6.71 29.62 8.85
C GLY A 78 5.84 28.35 8.85
N ILE A 79 5.11 28.08 7.76
CA ILE A 79 4.27 26.86 7.64
C ILE A 79 5.11 25.65 7.21
N PHE A 80 6.14 25.87 6.38
CA PHE A 80 6.96 24.81 5.80
C PHE A 80 8.30 24.58 6.54
N SER A 81 8.77 25.55 7.34
CA SER A 81 10.06 25.46 8.05
C SER A 81 9.99 24.53 9.26
N LYS A 82 11.08 23.79 9.51
CA LYS A 82 11.15 22.69 10.48
C LYS A 82 11.50 23.10 11.93
N GLU A 83 11.41 24.37 12.32
CA GLU A 83 11.80 24.78 13.69
C GLU A 83 10.57 24.91 14.61
N GLU A 84 10.63 24.16 15.72
CA GLU A 84 9.69 24.08 16.86
C GLU A 84 8.49 23.12 16.77
N THR A 85 8.78 21.81 16.75
CA THR A 85 7.93 20.83 17.46
C THR A 85 8.70 20.01 18.52
N THR A 86 9.93 20.42 18.84
CA THR A 86 10.72 19.85 19.95
C THR A 86 10.79 20.83 21.12
N ARG A 87 9.71 20.90 21.90
CA ARG A 87 9.62 21.28 23.33
C ARG A 87 8.14 21.15 23.70
N THR A 88 7.68 20.00 24.16
CA THR A 88 7.29 19.86 25.57
C THR A 88 7.00 18.39 25.90
N THR A 89 8.04 17.60 26.19
CA THR A 89 7.89 16.39 27.03
C THR A 89 9.21 16.07 27.73
N THR A 90 9.63 16.92 28.66
CA THR A 90 10.55 16.50 29.73
C THR A 90 10.17 17.10 31.07
N THR A 91 9.69 16.22 31.95
CA THR A 91 9.89 16.19 33.42
C THR A 91 9.38 17.33 34.30
N SER A 92 8.32 17.00 35.06
CA SER A 92 8.16 17.14 36.53
C SER A 92 8.80 18.33 37.26
N GLY A 93 7.96 19.17 37.90
CA GLY A 93 8.32 20.00 39.04
C GLY A 93 7.46 21.26 39.19
N ASP A 94 6.64 21.29 40.25
CA ASP A 94 5.77 22.36 40.76
C ASP A 94 6.17 23.82 40.41
N ILE A 95 5.20 24.63 39.97
CA ILE A 95 4.93 26.03 40.39
C ILE A 95 3.63 26.50 39.69
N ASP A 96 2.63 26.90 40.49
CA ASP A 96 1.46 27.67 40.08
C ASP A 96 1.86 29.07 39.60
N ILE A 97 1.53 29.43 38.36
CA ILE A 97 1.30 30.82 37.95
C ILE A 97 0.13 30.85 36.95
N ASP A 98 -1.01 31.38 37.40
CA ASP A 98 -2.08 31.92 36.56
C ASP A 98 -1.57 33.16 35.80
N LEU A 99 -1.59 33.11 34.47
CA LEU A 99 -1.65 34.28 33.60
C LEU A 99 -2.53 33.93 32.38
N ASP A 100 -3.79 34.34 32.43
CA ASP A 100 -4.62 34.59 31.25
C ASP A 100 -4.07 35.82 30.52
N ASP A 101 -3.77 35.69 29.22
CA ASP A 101 -4.02 36.70 28.19
C ASP A 101 -3.72 36.09 26.80
N ASP A 102 -4.72 36.17 25.94
CA ASP A 102 -4.83 35.66 24.56
C ASP A 102 -3.73 36.16 23.61
N ASP A 103 -3.02 35.24 22.93
CA ASP A 103 -2.66 35.33 21.49
C ASP A 103 -1.94 34.04 21.01
N ASP A 104 -2.68 33.25 20.22
CA ASP A 104 -2.30 32.34 19.14
C ASP A 104 -0.88 31.70 19.11
N PHE A 105 -0.79 30.44 19.57
CA PHE A 105 0.21 29.49 19.07
C PHE A 105 -0.45 28.17 18.66
N GLU A 106 -0.97 28.12 17.44
CA GLU A 106 -1.32 26.87 16.76
C GLU A 106 -0.71 26.88 15.34
N GLU A 107 0.61 26.80 15.26
CA GLU A 107 1.33 26.53 14.00
C GLU A 107 1.54 25.01 13.85
N SER A 108 0.90 24.34 12.87
CA SER A 108 1.45 23.09 12.33
C SER A 108 0.87 22.59 10.98
N VAL A 109 1.68 22.66 9.92
CA VAL A 109 1.62 21.64 8.84
C VAL A 109 3.03 21.11 8.52
N PRO A 110 3.47 20.02 9.18
CA PRO A 110 4.61 19.25 8.69
C PRO A 110 4.27 17.76 8.60
N ASP A 111 3.81 17.37 7.43
CA ASP A 111 3.84 16.03 6.87
C ASP A 111 4.19 16.30 5.40
N SER A 112 5.18 15.61 4.81
CA SER A 112 5.58 15.87 3.42
C SER A 112 4.39 15.71 2.46
N TRP A 113 3.41 14.87 2.82
CA TRP A 113 2.16 14.73 2.09
C TRP A 113 1.29 16.00 2.15
N LEU A 114 1.07 16.55 3.35
CA LEU A 114 0.27 17.76 3.52
C LEU A 114 0.91 19.00 2.91
N ASN A 115 2.24 19.08 2.95
CA ASN A 115 3.00 20.14 2.28
C ASN A 115 2.71 20.11 0.78
N LEU A 116 2.78 18.92 0.16
CA LEU A 116 2.49 18.76 -1.25
C LEU A 116 1.02 19.05 -1.58
N ILE A 117 0.08 18.72 -0.69
CA ILE A 117 -1.34 19.09 -0.84
C ILE A 117 -1.50 20.61 -0.90
N LEU A 118 -0.91 21.36 0.05
CA LEU A 118 -1.00 22.82 0.07
C LEU A 118 -0.41 23.44 -1.20
N ILE A 119 0.74 22.93 -1.65
CA ILE A 119 1.43 23.41 -2.85
C ILE A 119 0.57 23.17 -4.09
N LEU A 120 0.08 21.94 -4.29
CA LEU A 120 -0.76 21.62 -5.44
C LEU A 120 -2.09 22.37 -5.40
N LEU A 121 -2.66 22.59 -4.22
CA LEU A 121 -3.87 23.38 -4.06
C LEU A 121 -3.64 24.81 -4.51
N TYR A 122 -2.59 25.46 -4.00
CA TYR A 122 -2.18 26.81 -4.39
C TYR A 122 -1.94 26.93 -5.89
N GLU A 123 -1.08 26.09 -6.46
CA GLU A 123 -0.74 26.15 -7.88
C GLU A 123 -1.97 25.88 -8.77
N SER A 124 -2.90 25.05 -8.30
CA SER A 124 -4.11 24.75 -9.07
C SER A 124 -5.15 25.86 -9.06
N LEU A 125 -5.22 26.68 -8.00
CA LEU A 125 -6.11 27.85 -7.92
C LEU A 125 -5.63 29.03 -8.76
N HIS A 126 -4.32 29.08 -9.04
CA HIS A 126 -3.68 30.11 -9.85
C HIS A 126 -3.78 29.85 -11.35
N HIS A 127 -4.34 28.70 -11.78
CA HIS A 127 -4.56 28.35 -13.19
C HIS A 127 -3.39 28.79 -14.09
N LYS A 128 -3.63 29.68 -15.06
CA LYS A 128 -2.66 30.08 -16.10
C LYS A 128 -1.47 30.87 -15.57
N THR A 129 -1.52 31.41 -14.35
CA THR A 129 -0.36 32.09 -13.74
C THR A 129 0.60 31.12 -13.05
N SER A 130 0.18 29.87 -12.82
CA SER A 130 1.10 28.81 -12.40
C SER A 130 2.05 28.44 -13.54
N LYS A 131 3.35 28.37 -13.23
CA LYS A 131 4.36 27.89 -14.19
C LYS A 131 4.18 26.41 -14.56
N TRP A 132 3.44 25.64 -13.76
CA TRP A 132 3.11 24.23 -14.00
C TRP A 132 1.75 24.03 -14.64
N PHE A 133 1.04 25.10 -15.04
CA PHE A 133 -0.31 24.99 -15.60
C PHE A 133 -0.45 23.96 -16.72
N PRO A 134 0.46 23.88 -17.73
CA PRO A 134 0.33 22.87 -18.78
C PRO A 134 0.40 21.44 -18.27
N TYR A 135 1.22 21.18 -17.24
CA TYR A 135 1.31 19.89 -16.57
C TYR A 135 0.07 19.60 -15.72
N LEU A 136 -0.33 20.54 -14.85
CA LEU A 136 -1.53 20.37 -14.03
C LEU A 136 -2.79 20.15 -14.89
N SER A 137 -2.84 20.73 -16.09
CA SER A 137 -3.96 20.57 -17.03
C SER A 137 -4.13 19.15 -17.58
N ILE A 138 -3.08 18.32 -17.58
CA ILE A 138 -3.19 16.91 -18.00
C ILE A 138 -3.45 15.95 -16.84
N LEU A 139 -3.40 16.41 -15.60
CA LEU A 139 -3.75 15.59 -14.44
C LEU A 139 -5.27 15.51 -14.25
N PRO A 140 -5.80 14.41 -13.69
CA PRO A 140 -7.22 14.32 -13.35
C PRO A 140 -7.70 15.49 -12.47
N GLN A 141 -8.72 16.23 -12.94
CA GLN A 141 -9.20 17.45 -12.26
C GLN A 141 -10.51 17.27 -11.47
N ARG A 142 -11.22 16.15 -11.64
CA ARG A 142 -12.55 15.92 -11.08
C ARG A 142 -12.65 14.53 -10.46
N SER A 143 -13.51 14.38 -9.46
CA SER A 143 -13.74 13.12 -8.75
C SER A 143 -14.16 11.98 -9.68
N GLU A 144 -14.94 12.25 -10.74
CA GLU A 144 -15.38 11.22 -11.69
C GLU A 144 -14.26 10.75 -12.63
N SER A 145 -13.11 11.43 -12.63
CA SER A 145 -11.93 11.00 -13.39
C SER A 145 -11.11 9.95 -12.64
N PHE A 146 -11.41 9.73 -11.35
CA PHE A 146 -10.73 8.76 -10.51
C PHE A 146 -11.54 7.47 -10.36
N ASN A 147 -10.78 6.39 -10.32
CA ASN A 147 -11.27 5.06 -9.96
C ASN A 147 -10.71 4.59 -8.62
N THR A 148 -9.94 5.42 -7.91
CA THR A 148 -9.51 5.14 -6.53
C THR A 148 -10.73 5.04 -5.61
N LEU A 149 -10.63 4.20 -4.59
CA LEU A 149 -11.76 3.84 -3.72
C LEU A 149 -12.34 5.02 -2.93
N MET A 150 -11.58 6.11 -2.78
CA MET A 150 -12.02 7.36 -2.16
C MET A 150 -13.32 7.92 -2.76
N PHE A 151 -13.54 7.68 -4.06
CA PHE A 151 -14.66 8.21 -4.84
C PHE A 151 -15.73 7.16 -5.20
N TRP A 152 -15.64 5.97 -4.61
CA TRP A 152 -16.67 4.95 -4.76
C TRP A 152 -17.86 5.24 -3.85
N ASP A 153 -19.06 4.86 -4.30
CA ASP A 153 -20.25 4.88 -3.46
C ASP A 153 -20.38 3.57 -2.67
N ASP A 154 -21.29 3.53 -1.70
CA ASP A 154 -21.48 2.35 -0.84
C ASP A 154 -21.87 1.09 -1.64
N ARG A 155 -22.50 1.25 -2.81
CA ARG A 155 -22.90 0.13 -3.66
C ARG A 155 -21.70 -0.46 -4.39
N ASP A 156 -20.84 0.38 -4.94
CA ASP A 156 -19.58 -0.02 -5.56
C ASP A 156 -18.69 -0.71 -4.51
N LEU A 157 -18.58 -0.12 -3.31
CA LEU A 157 -17.78 -0.69 -2.20
C LEU A 157 -18.32 -2.02 -1.69
N LEU A 158 -19.63 -2.26 -1.73
CA LEU A 158 -20.22 -3.56 -1.42
C LEU A 158 -19.69 -4.66 -2.36
N GLY A 159 -19.26 -4.30 -3.57
CA GLY A 159 -18.59 -5.22 -4.49
C GLY A 159 -17.28 -5.81 -3.96
N LEU A 160 -16.62 -5.16 -3.01
CA LEU A 160 -15.39 -5.62 -2.35
C LEU A 160 -15.67 -6.39 -1.05
N SER A 161 -16.91 -6.80 -0.80
CA SER A 161 -17.29 -7.58 0.39
C SER A 161 -16.42 -8.83 0.54
N GLY A 162 -15.86 -9.00 1.73
CA GLY A 162 -14.94 -10.09 2.06
C GLY A 162 -13.46 -9.73 1.90
N SER A 163 -13.12 -8.65 1.18
CA SER A 163 -11.77 -8.09 1.14
C SER A 163 -11.51 -7.20 2.36
N ALA A 164 -10.25 -7.07 2.77
CA ALA A 164 -9.81 -6.14 3.81
C ALA A 164 -9.61 -4.71 3.28
N ILE A 165 -9.65 -4.49 1.96
CA ILE A 165 -9.36 -3.20 1.34
C ILE A 165 -10.35 -2.08 1.73
N PRO A 166 -11.67 -2.30 1.87
CA PRO A 166 -12.60 -1.23 2.25
C PRO A 166 -12.29 -0.52 3.57
N SER A 167 -11.71 -1.22 4.55
CA SER A 167 -11.31 -0.59 5.82
C SER A 167 -10.05 0.28 5.70
N LYS A 168 -9.28 0.14 4.61
CA LYS A 168 -8.01 0.84 4.35
C LYS A 168 -8.16 2.14 3.54
N ILE A 169 -9.38 2.57 3.23
CA ILE A 169 -9.64 3.77 2.42
C ILE A 169 -9.27 5.06 3.17
N GLY A 170 -9.57 5.13 4.47
CA GLY A 170 -9.18 6.28 5.31
C GLY A 170 -9.90 7.60 5.02
N LYS A 171 -11.07 7.58 4.35
CA LYS A 171 -11.79 8.80 3.90
C LYS A 171 -12.18 9.75 5.03
N GLU A 172 -12.66 9.21 6.16
CA GLU A 172 -13.05 10.02 7.32
C GLU A 172 -11.82 10.68 7.97
N SER A 173 -10.74 9.90 8.15
CA SER A 173 -9.47 10.41 8.67
C SER A 173 -8.88 11.52 7.77
N ALA A 174 -8.87 11.32 6.45
CA ALA A 174 -8.44 12.34 5.49
C ALA A 174 -9.32 13.60 5.56
N THR A 175 -10.63 13.44 5.66
CA THR A 175 -11.58 14.56 5.78
C THR A 175 -11.30 15.39 7.03
N ARG A 176 -11.10 14.72 8.18
CA ARG A 176 -10.74 15.36 9.44
C ARG A 176 -9.42 16.11 9.31
N MET A 177 -8.39 15.46 8.77
CA MET A 177 -7.08 16.06 8.55
C MET A 177 -7.14 17.33 7.69
N PHE A 178 -7.88 17.31 6.57
CA PHE A 178 -8.02 18.49 5.72
C PHE A 178 -8.77 19.62 6.41
N THR A 179 -9.83 19.30 7.14
CA THR A 179 -10.65 20.28 7.86
C THR A 179 -9.87 20.96 8.97
N GLU A 180 -9.05 20.21 9.71
CA GLU A 180 -8.32 20.71 10.87
C GLU A 180 -6.99 21.38 10.48
N ARG A 181 -6.32 20.94 9.41
CA ARG A 181 -4.94 21.37 9.11
C ARG A 181 -4.77 22.16 7.82
N ILE A 182 -5.60 21.92 6.80
CA ILE A 182 -5.43 22.55 5.48
C ILE A 182 -6.37 23.74 5.31
N LEU A 183 -7.65 23.56 5.60
CA LEU A 183 -8.66 24.60 5.46
C LEU A 183 -8.33 25.89 6.25
N PRO A 184 -7.88 25.83 7.52
CA PRO A 184 -7.52 27.03 8.27
C PRO A 184 -6.39 27.84 7.63
N VAL A 185 -5.38 27.17 7.09
CA VAL A 185 -4.25 27.81 6.40
C VAL A 185 -4.73 28.56 5.16
N VAL A 186 -5.54 27.92 4.32
CA VAL A 186 -6.07 28.54 3.09
C VAL A 186 -6.94 29.76 3.42
N LYS A 187 -7.78 29.68 4.46
CA LYS A 187 -8.65 30.79 4.90
C LYS A 187 -7.85 31.97 5.46
N ARG A 188 -6.86 31.70 6.30
CA ARG A 188 -5.99 32.73 6.91
C ARG A 188 -5.18 33.50 5.85
N HIS A 189 -4.82 32.82 4.76
CA HIS A 189 -4.05 33.38 3.65
C HIS A 189 -4.87 33.49 2.35
N SER A 190 -6.17 33.77 2.44
CA SER A 190 -7.06 33.80 1.27
C SER A 190 -6.64 34.84 0.22
N ASP A 191 -6.09 35.97 0.68
CA ASP A 191 -5.50 37.01 -0.15
C ASP A 191 -4.35 36.49 -1.03
N LEU A 192 -3.61 35.48 -0.57
CA LEU A 192 -2.54 34.82 -1.31
C LEU A 192 -3.07 33.70 -2.22
N PHE A 193 -3.95 32.83 -1.71
CA PHE A 193 -4.47 31.68 -2.46
C PHE A 193 -5.40 32.08 -3.61
N TYR A 194 -6.09 33.22 -3.50
CA TYR A 194 -7.02 33.75 -4.50
C TYR A 194 -6.52 35.08 -5.10
N SER A 195 -5.20 35.30 -5.07
CA SER A 195 -4.57 36.57 -5.47
C SER A 195 -4.63 36.88 -6.97
N ASP A 196 -4.94 35.91 -7.82
CA ASP A 196 -4.87 36.04 -9.27
C ASP A 196 -6.20 36.60 -9.84
N PRO A 197 -6.26 37.88 -10.25
CA PRO A 197 -7.49 38.48 -10.78
C PRO A 197 -7.87 37.96 -12.17
N ASP A 198 -6.91 37.38 -12.92
CA ASP A 198 -7.14 36.83 -14.27
C ASP A 198 -7.56 35.34 -14.23
N SER A 199 -7.42 34.69 -13.06
CA SER A 199 -7.86 33.31 -12.84
C SER A 199 -9.38 33.14 -12.92
N GLY A 200 -10.14 34.18 -12.58
CA GLY A 200 -11.60 34.11 -12.42
C GLY A 200 -12.04 33.24 -11.24
N THR A 201 -11.11 32.78 -10.40
CA THR A 201 -11.39 31.89 -9.27
C THR A 201 -11.90 32.71 -8.09
N THR A 202 -13.18 32.58 -7.78
CA THR A 202 -13.74 33.09 -6.52
C THR A 202 -13.32 32.21 -5.37
N GLU A 203 -13.25 32.79 -4.16
CA GLU A 203 -13.03 32.03 -2.93
C GLU A 203 -13.99 30.84 -2.85
N LEU A 204 -13.43 29.63 -2.70
CA LEU A 204 -14.21 28.39 -2.66
C LEU A 204 -14.92 28.26 -1.32
N SER A 205 -16.11 27.64 -1.33
CA SER A 205 -16.75 27.21 -0.09
C SER A 205 -15.94 26.09 0.58
N ASP A 206 -16.11 25.92 1.89
CA ASP A 206 -15.47 24.83 2.64
C ASP A 206 -15.69 23.45 1.99
N THR A 207 -16.90 23.19 1.49
CA THR A 207 -17.24 21.94 0.80
C THR A 207 -16.46 21.78 -0.50
N ALA A 208 -16.38 22.83 -1.33
CA ALA A 208 -15.65 22.78 -2.59
C ALA A 208 -14.13 22.69 -2.38
N LEU A 209 -13.61 23.36 -1.34
CA LEU A 209 -12.21 23.29 -0.95
C LEU A 209 -11.85 21.89 -0.43
N LEU A 210 -12.71 21.29 0.39
CA LEU A 210 -12.54 19.93 0.87
C LEU A 210 -12.59 18.90 -0.27
N GLU A 211 -13.51 19.04 -1.22
CA GLU A 211 -13.55 18.21 -2.43
C GLU A 211 -12.23 18.33 -3.22
N ARG A 212 -11.71 19.56 -3.36
CA ARG A 212 -10.43 19.79 -4.02
C ARG A 212 -9.26 19.13 -3.29
N CYS A 213 -9.24 19.16 -1.96
CA CYS A 213 -8.25 18.45 -1.15
C CYS A 213 -8.32 16.92 -1.36
N HIS A 214 -9.51 16.33 -1.45
CA HIS A 214 -9.66 14.89 -1.74
C HIS A 214 -9.14 14.52 -3.14
N ILE A 215 -9.39 15.38 -4.14
CA ILE A 215 -8.84 15.22 -5.50
C ILE A 215 -7.31 15.26 -5.45
N ILE A 216 -6.72 16.27 -4.81
CA ILE A 216 -5.27 16.43 -4.72
C ILE A 216 -4.62 15.32 -3.90
N GLY A 217 -5.22 14.92 -2.78
CA GLY A 217 -4.74 13.78 -1.99
C GLY A 217 -4.73 12.48 -2.79
N SER A 218 -5.73 12.28 -3.66
CA SER A 218 -5.77 11.15 -4.59
C SER A 218 -4.74 11.29 -5.72
N LEU A 219 -4.50 12.50 -6.25
CA LEU A 219 -3.41 12.74 -7.20
C LEU A 219 -2.06 12.37 -6.61
N ILE A 220 -1.77 12.84 -5.40
CA ILE A 220 -0.50 12.53 -4.73
C ILE A 220 -0.39 11.02 -4.49
N MET A 221 -1.48 10.38 -4.07
CA MET A 221 -1.47 8.93 -3.83
C MET A 221 -1.16 8.12 -5.10
N SER A 222 -1.62 8.56 -6.27
CA SER A 222 -1.49 7.82 -7.53
C SER A 222 -0.33 8.28 -8.44
N TYR A 223 0.22 9.49 -8.26
CA TYR A 223 1.16 10.10 -9.24
C TYR A 223 2.42 10.72 -8.61
N ALA A 224 2.53 10.80 -7.28
CA ALA A 224 3.74 11.34 -6.65
C ALA A 224 4.84 10.26 -6.52
N PHE A 225 6.09 10.72 -6.53
CA PHE A 225 7.29 9.90 -6.39
C PHE A 225 8.08 10.33 -5.14
N ASP A 226 8.80 9.37 -4.55
CA ASP A 226 9.84 9.65 -3.56
C ASP A 226 11.10 10.20 -4.25
N LEU A 227 11.48 11.46 -3.99
CA LEU A 227 12.57 12.14 -4.72
C LEU A 227 13.97 11.81 -4.20
N GLN A 228 14.04 11.19 -3.02
CA GLN A 228 15.24 10.71 -2.34
C GLN A 228 14.90 9.33 -1.72
N PRO A 229 14.85 8.26 -2.53
CA PRO A 229 14.68 6.92 -1.98
C PRO A 229 15.83 6.62 -1.01
N ASP A 230 15.53 5.96 0.10
CA ASP A 230 16.54 5.62 1.12
C ASP A 230 17.70 4.88 0.44
N GLN A 231 18.93 5.37 0.61
CA GLN A 231 20.15 4.65 0.18
C GLN A 231 20.41 3.40 1.05
N ASP A 232 19.56 3.11 2.04
CA ASP A 232 19.74 2.09 3.07
C ASP A 232 18.91 0.81 2.84
N SER A 233 18.34 0.58 1.65
CA SER A 233 17.88 -0.77 1.28
C SER A 233 19.04 -1.75 1.09
N ASP A 234 20.28 -1.24 1.10
CA ASP A 234 21.52 -2.01 1.11
C ASP A 234 21.83 -2.55 2.52
N SER A 235 20.96 -3.44 3.01
CA SER A 235 21.22 -4.22 4.24
C SER A 235 21.92 -5.55 3.94
N GLY A 236 22.97 -5.49 3.11
CA GLY A 236 23.99 -6.53 3.03
C GLY A 236 25.01 -6.32 4.14
N SER A 237 25.04 -7.20 5.13
CA SER A 237 26.12 -7.27 6.12
C SER A 237 27.49 -7.30 5.41
N GLU A 238 28.29 -6.26 5.59
CA GLU A 238 29.71 -6.25 5.23
C GLU A 238 30.45 -7.36 6.00
N GLU A 239 30.53 -8.55 5.42
CA GLU A 239 31.62 -9.49 5.70
C GLU A 239 32.40 -9.73 4.40
N ASP A 240 33.58 -9.12 4.36
CA ASP A 240 34.70 -9.32 3.42
C ASP A 240 34.66 -10.67 2.69
N THR A 241 34.27 -10.67 1.41
CA THR A 241 34.72 -11.72 0.47
C THR A 241 35.08 -11.11 -0.88
N GLU A 242 36.33 -11.35 -1.29
CA GLU A 242 36.94 -10.87 -2.52
C GLU A 242 36.19 -11.29 -3.80
N MET A 243 35.97 -10.31 -4.69
CA MET A 243 35.90 -10.44 -6.16
C MET A 243 34.83 -11.39 -6.73
N GLY A 244 33.63 -10.82 -6.93
CA GLY A 244 32.66 -11.26 -7.93
C GLY A 244 31.70 -10.10 -8.22
N GLU A 245 31.67 -9.63 -9.46
CA GLU A 245 30.66 -8.69 -9.97
C GLU A 245 29.29 -9.35 -9.86
N ASN A 246 28.56 -9.04 -8.78
CA ASN A 246 27.11 -9.15 -8.71
C ASN A 246 26.63 -7.76 -8.31
N ASP A 247 26.24 -6.98 -9.30
CA ASP A 247 25.36 -5.85 -9.09
C ASP A 247 24.05 -6.45 -8.55
N ASP A 248 23.77 -6.22 -7.26
CA ASP A 248 22.52 -6.58 -6.60
C ASP A 248 21.68 -5.30 -6.49
N ASP A 249 21.08 -4.92 -7.61
CA ASP A 249 20.30 -3.72 -7.83
C ASP A 249 18.79 -4.05 -7.81
N GLY A 250 18.22 -4.06 -6.60
CA GLY A 250 16.77 -4.14 -6.42
C GLY A 250 16.04 -2.99 -7.11
N TRP A 251 14.86 -3.28 -7.68
CA TRP A 251 14.05 -2.30 -8.40
C TRP A 251 13.55 -1.19 -7.47
N ILE A 252 13.86 0.07 -7.81
CA ILE A 252 13.30 1.22 -7.09
C ILE A 252 11.79 1.25 -7.32
N GLU A 253 11.03 1.10 -6.25
CA GLU A 253 9.59 1.32 -6.24
C GLU A 253 9.31 2.83 -6.25
N ASP A 254 8.34 3.27 -7.06
CA ASP A 254 7.94 4.69 -7.11
C ASP A 254 7.51 5.24 -5.73
N ARG A 255 7.09 4.34 -4.82
CA ARG A 255 6.73 4.65 -3.45
C ARG A 255 7.01 3.50 -2.50
N GLY A 256 7.97 3.67 -1.59
CA GLY A 256 8.26 2.69 -0.53
C GLY A 256 7.07 2.53 0.41
N ASP A 257 6.84 1.31 0.94
CA ASP A 257 5.73 1.06 1.85
C ASP A 257 5.95 1.76 3.21
N HIS A 258 5.53 3.01 3.32
CA HIS A 258 5.43 3.74 4.59
C HIS A 258 4.38 3.14 5.56
N ASN A 259 3.79 1.99 5.22
CA ASN A 259 2.75 1.31 5.97
C ASN A 259 3.16 -0.06 6.55
N GLY A 260 4.44 -0.45 6.49
CA GLY A 260 4.82 -1.84 6.79
C GLY A 260 6.08 -2.13 7.62
N SER A 261 6.99 -1.18 7.89
CA SER A 261 8.19 -1.48 8.69
C SER A 261 8.62 -0.29 9.56
N SER A 262 8.06 -0.19 10.76
CA SER A 262 8.50 0.78 11.77
C SER A 262 9.63 0.24 12.65
N ASN A 263 10.60 -0.49 12.10
CA ASN A 263 11.70 -1.05 12.89
C ASN A 263 13.11 -0.77 12.37
N THR A 264 13.30 0.29 11.58
CA THR A 264 14.62 0.91 11.40
C THR A 264 14.59 2.35 11.88
N SER A 265 15.35 2.61 12.94
CA SER A 265 15.47 3.91 13.60
C SER A 265 16.38 4.87 12.80
N ALA A 266 15.97 5.24 11.60
CA ALA A 266 16.59 6.32 10.84
C ALA A 266 15.49 7.10 10.10
N HIS A 267 15.14 8.28 10.60
CA HIS A 267 14.28 9.24 9.90
C HIS A 267 15.07 9.88 8.74
N THR A 268 15.40 9.14 7.69
CA THR A 268 15.72 9.75 6.40
C THR A 268 14.42 10.23 5.78
N LYS A 269 14.31 11.56 5.68
CA LYS A 269 13.08 12.27 5.34
C LYS A 269 12.82 12.12 3.84
N SER A 270 12.04 11.13 3.41
CA SER A 270 11.57 11.06 2.02
C SER A 270 10.87 12.37 1.65
N THR A 271 11.38 13.03 0.59
CA THR A 271 10.79 14.22 0.01
C THR A 271 9.92 13.78 -1.17
N MET A 272 8.60 13.82 -1.02
CA MET A 272 7.69 13.51 -2.12
C MET A 272 7.57 14.69 -3.09
N GLY A 273 7.33 14.38 -4.37
CA GLY A 273 6.99 15.38 -5.37
C GLY A 273 6.24 14.81 -6.56
N MET A 274 5.60 15.71 -7.31
CA MET A 274 4.99 15.35 -8.59
C MET A 274 6.03 15.51 -9.68
N VAL A 275 6.31 14.43 -10.42
CA VAL A 275 7.39 14.36 -11.41
C VAL A 275 6.80 14.42 -12.81
N PRO A 276 6.77 15.60 -13.47
CA PRO A 276 6.15 15.73 -14.78
C PRO A 276 6.81 14.80 -15.80
N MET A 277 5.99 14.16 -16.64
CA MET A 277 6.37 13.19 -17.68
C MET A 277 6.60 11.77 -17.16
N ALA A 278 7.24 11.58 -16.01
CA ALA A 278 7.39 10.24 -15.42
C ALA A 278 6.02 9.66 -15.05
N ASP A 279 5.16 10.48 -14.47
CA ASP A 279 3.80 10.14 -14.05
C ASP A 279 2.78 9.99 -15.19
N VAL A 280 3.23 10.13 -16.45
CA VAL A 280 2.44 9.87 -17.66
C VAL A 280 2.57 8.40 -18.10
N LEU A 281 3.60 7.69 -17.63
CA LEU A 281 3.72 6.26 -17.90
C LEU A 281 2.69 5.50 -17.07
N ASN A 282 1.96 4.62 -17.74
CA ASN A 282 1.26 3.55 -17.04
C ASN A 282 2.28 2.55 -16.46
N ALA A 283 1.84 1.74 -15.52
CA ALA A 283 2.65 0.67 -14.94
C ALA A 283 1.92 -0.68 -15.02
N ASP A 284 2.70 -1.74 -14.91
CA ASP A 284 2.23 -3.11 -14.78
C ASP A 284 3.32 -3.94 -14.07
N ALA A 285 2.99 -5.18 -13.69
CA ALA A 285 3.94 -6.05 -12.98
C ALA A 285 5.14 -6.45 -13.87
N GLU A 286 4.92 -6.45 -15.18
CA GLU A 286 6.01 -6.53 -16.15
C GLU A 286 6.12 -5.19 -16.86
N PHE A 287 7.29 -4.59 -16.73
CA PHE A 287 7.61 -3.25 -17.17
C PHE A 287 8.77 -3.30 -18.15
N ASN A 288 9.07 -2.19 -18.80
CA ASN A 288 10.15 -2.13 -19.79
C ASN A 288 10.92 -0.81 -19.72
N ALA A 289 10.64 0.02 -18.73
CA ALA A 289 11.38 1.22 -18.42
C ALA A 289 11.51 1.41 -16.91
N HIS A 290 12.59 2.04 -16.49
CA HIS A 290 12.89 2.31 -15.09
C HIS A 290 13.40 3.75 -14.90
N LEU A 291 13.07 4.34 -13.77
CA LEU A 291 13.42 5.71 -13.40
C LEU A 291 14.68 5.73 -12.53
N SER A 292 15.77 6.27 -13.07
CA SER A 292 17.03 6.46 -12.33
C SER A 292 17.11 7.87 -11.73
N HIS A 293 17.57 7.95 -10.48
CA HIS A 293 17.75 9.21 -9.76
C HIS A 293 19.19 9.73 -9.93
N GLY A 294 19.36 10.84 -10.63
CA GLY A 294 20.61 11.61 -10.65
C GLY A 294 20.58 12.79 -9.68
N ASP A 295 21.74 13.43 -9.53
CA ASP A 295 21.93 14.60 -8.67
C ASP A 295 21.03 15.77 -9.13
N ASP A 296 21.06 16.11 -10.42
CA ASP A 296 20.35 17.27 -10.98
C ASP A 296 19.05 16.92 -11.71
N SER A 297 18.88 15.65 -12.10
CA SER A 297 17.76 15.19 -12.92
C SER A 297 17.41 13.74 -12.68
N LEU A 298 16.18 13.38 -13.00
CA LEU A 298 15.71 12.01 -13.09
C LEU A 298 15.70 11.58 -14.56
N THR A 299 16.07 10.34 -14.85
CA THR A 299 16.13 9.80 -16.22
C THR A 299 15.35 8.51 -16.31
N MET A 300 14.43 8.42 -17.27
CA MET A 300 13.73 7.18 -17.60
C MET A 300 14.51 6.44 -18.68
N THR A 301 14.85 5.18 -18.45
CA THR A 301 15.67 4.35 -19.34
C THR A 301 14.95 3.05 -19.69
N SER A 302 15.03 2.61 -20.94
CA SER A 302 14.46 1.32 -21.37
C SER A 302 15.29 0.14 -20.86
N LEU A 303 14.65 -0.89 -20.32
CA LEU A 303 15.33 -2.11 -19.82
C LEU A 303 15.62 -3.12 -20.93
N ARG A 304 14.75 -3.13 -21.93
CA ARG A 304 14.77 -4.08 -23.05
C ARG A 304 14.31 -3.39 -24.32
N GLU A 305 14.41 -4.10 -25.44
CA GLU A 305 13.92 -3.57 -26.72
C GLU A 305 12.41 -3.29 -26.64
N ILE A 306 12.01 -2.05 -26.95
CA ILE A 306 10.61 -1.64 -27.03
C ILE A 306 10.24 -1.50 -28.50
N LYS A 307 9.39 -2.39 -29.00
CA LYS A 307 8.98 -2.40 -30.41
C LYS A 307 8.06 -1.25 -30.76
N ALA A 308 8.10 -0.80 -32.01
CA ALA A 308 7.16 0.18 -32.53
C ALA A 308 5.70 -0.23 -32.24
N GLY A 309 4.93 0.67 -31.63
CA GLY A 309 3.55 0.47 -31.19
C GLY A 309 3.40 -0.07 -29.77
N GLN A 310 4.46 -0.51 -29.10
CA GLN A 310 4.41 -0.92 -27.70
C GLN A 310 4.39 0.28 -26.77
N GLU A 311 3.70 0.11 -25.65
CA GLU A 311 3.69 1.05 -24.55
C GLU A 311 4.99 0.97 -23.75
N VAL A 312 5.43 2.14 -23.27
CA VAL A 312 6.47 2.28 -22.26
C VAL A 312 5.80 2.18 -20.90
N LEU A 313 6.15 1.17 -20.12
CA LEU A 313 5.56 0.85 -18.83
C LEU A 313 6.60 1.04 -17.73
N ASN A 314 6.21 1.78 -16.69
CA ASN A 314 6.96 1.92 -15.44
C ASN A 314 6.66 0.76 -14.48
N TYR A 315 7.36 0.72 -13.35
CA TYR A 315 7.14 -0.22 -12.25
C TYR A 315 6.69 0.49 -10.97
N TYR A 316 5.49 0.19 -10.48
CA TYR A 316 4.97 0.74 -9.21
C TYR A 316 5.29 -0.14 -8.00
N GLY A 317 6.02 -1.24 -8.18
CA GLY A 317 6.29 -2.21 -7.11
C GLY A 317 5.37 -3.45 -7.15
N PRO A 318 5.65 -4.43 -6.28
CA PRO A 318 4.96 -5.72 -6.21
C PRO A 318 3.62 -5.58 -5.48
N LEU A 319 2.71 -4.76 -6.02
CA LEU A 319 1.45 -4.42 -5.36
C LEU A 319 0.34 -5.44 -5.64
N PRO A 320 -0.38 -5.96 -4.63
CA PRO A 320 -1.61 -6.74 -4.84
C PRO A 320 -2.66 -5.89 -5.57
N ASN A 321 -3.57 -6.52 -6.32
CA ASN A 321 -4.64 -5.78 -7.01
C ASN A 321 -5.49 -4.92 -6.07
N GLY A 322 -5.66 -5.36 -4.81
CA GLY A 322 -6.34 -4.59 -3.78
C GLY A 322 -5.68 -3.24 -3.51
N GLU A 323 -4.35 -3.22 -3.33
CA GLU A 323 -3.59 -1.99 -3.11
C GLU A 323 -3.43 -1.18 -4.40
N LEU A 324 -3.28 -1.84 -5.55
CA LEU A 324 -3.24 -1.18 -6.86
C LEU A 324 -4.54 -0.40 -7.11
N LEU A 325 -5.68 -1.00 -6.81
CA LEU A 325 -6.98 -0.36 -6.91
C LEU A 325 -7.14 0.78 -5.91
N ARG A 326 -6.68 0.57 -4.66
CA ARG A 326 -6.77 1.57 -3.60
C ARG A 326 -5.93 2.82 -3.93
N ARG A 327 -4.68 2.61 -4.34
CA ARG A 327 -3.68 3.67 -4.56
C ARG A 327 -3.77 4.31 -5.95
N TYR A 328 -4.00 3.52 -7.00
CA TYR A 328 -3.92 3.96 -8.40
C TYR A 328 -5.24 3.83 -9.18
N GLY A 329 -6.25 3.13 -8.63
CA GLY A 329 -7.57 3.06 -9.24
C GLY A 329 -7.68 2.10 -10.43
N TYR A 330 -6.85 1.06 -10.49
CA TYR A 330 -6.97 0.01 -11.51
C TYR A 330 -6.58 -1.37 -10.98
N THR A 331 -6.92 -2.41 -11.73
CA THR A 331 -6.52 -3.80 -11.52
C THR A 331 -5.94 -4.36 -12.82
N THR A 332 -5.06 -5.34 -12.73
CA THR A 332 -4.47 -5.99 -13.91
C THR A 332 -4.20 -7.48 -13.63
N PRO A 333 -4.40 -8.37 -14.62
CA PRO A 333 -4.09 -9.78 -14.47
C PRO A 333 -2.64 -10.05 -14.06
N LYS A 334 -1.66 -9.24 -14.46
CA LYS A 334 -0.27 -9.53 -14.10
C LYS A 334 0.02 -9.29 -12.62
N HIS A 335 -0.61 -8.28 -12.02
CA HIS A 335 -0.50 -8.02 -10.58
C HIS A 335 -1.23 -9.07 -9.73
N SER A 336 -2.03 -9.98 -10.30
CA SER A 336 -2.64 -11.05 -9.48
C SER A 336 -1.60 -11.97 -8.84
N ARG A 337 -0.37 -11.96 -9.37
CA ARG A 337 0.76 -12.68 -8.78
C ARG A 337 1.04 -12.21 -7.35
N TYR A 338 0.92 -10.91 -7.11
CA TYR A 338 1.17 -10.26 -5.83
C TYR A 338 -0.08 -10.18 -4.94
N ASP A 339 -1.23 -10.73 -5.36
CA ASP A 339 -2.43 -10.69 -4.53
C ASP A 339 -2.16 -11.29 -3.15
N VAL A 340 -2.72 -10.64 -2.13
CA VAL A 340 -2.58 -11.04 -0.73
C VAL A 340 -3.96 -11.21 -0.08
N VAL A 341 -4.04 -12.05 0.95
CA VAL A 341 -5.24 -12.20 1.77
C VAL A 341 -4.90 -12.04 3.24
N GLU A 342 -5.53 -11.05 3.87
CA GLU A 342 -5.45 -10.85 5.30
C GLU A 342 -6.34 -11.85 6.04
N VAL A 343 -5.77 -12.54 7.03
CA VAL A 343 -6.42 -13.48 7.94
C VAL A 343 -6.43 -12.87 9.34
N PRO A 344 -7.56 -12.32 9.81
CA PRO A 344 -7.62 -11.69 11.13
C PRO A 344 -7.32 -12.67 12.26
N TRP A 345 -6.62 -12.22 13.29
CA TRP A 345 -6.36 -13.01 14.50
C TRP A 345 -7.67 -13.49 15.16
N SER A 346 -8.70 -12.64 15.14
CA SER A 346 -10.05 -12.96 15.61
C SER A 346 -10.66 -14.18 14.90
N LEU A 347 -10.39 -14.36 13.62
CA LEU A 347 -10.82 -15.53 12.84
C LEU A 347 -10.07 -16.79 13.29
N VAL A 348 -8.75 -16.70 13.46
CA VAL A 348 -7.92 -17.80 13.94
C VAL A 348 -8.38 -18.27 15.32
N LYS A 349 -8.60 -17.34 16.26
CA LYS A 349 -9.18 -17.62 17.59
C LYS A 349 -10.51 -18.36 17.49
N THR A 350 -11.40 -17.87 16.64
CA THR A 350 -12.73 -18.46 16.45
C THR A 350 -12.62 -19.90 15.98
N VAL A 351 -11.75 -20.17 15.00
CA VAL A 351 -11.56 -21.51 14.44
C VAL A 351 -10.99 -22.49 15.46
N ILE A 352 -9.93 -22.10 16.19
CA ILE A 352 -9.29 -22.97 17.18
C ILE A 352 -10.26 -23.30 18.34
N VAL A 353 -11.06 -22.33 18.78
CA VAL A 353 -11.95 -22.47 19.94
C VAL A 353 -13.26 -23.17 19.59
N SER A 354 -13.88 -22.81 18.47
CA SER A 354 -15.28 -23.14 18.17
C SER A 354 -15.43 -24.16 17.05
N ASP A 355 -14.61 -24.06 16.00
CA ASP A 355 -14.79 -24.85 14.79
C ASP A 355 -13.98 -26.15 14.83
N TYR A 356 -12.79 -26.13 15.46
CA TYR A 356 -11.94 -27.29 15.57
C TYR A 356 -12.41 -28.28 16.64
N LYS A 357 -12.58 -29.54 16.24
CA LYS A 357 -13.02 -30.63 17.14
C LYS A 357 -11.82 -31.31 17.80
N TRP A 358 -11.48 -30.84 18.99
CA TRP A 358 -10.44 -31.43 19.84
C TRP A 358 -10.84 -32.82 20.38
N SER A 359 -10.52 -33.88 19.65
CA SER A 359 -10.82 -35.27 20.05
C SER A 359 -10.18 -35.69 21.37
N SER A 360 -9.10 -35.03 21.79
CA SER A 360 -8.39 -35.24 23.05
C SER A 360 -9.00 -34.51 24.25
N LEU A 361 -9.99 -33.63 24.06
CA LEU A 361 -10.59 -32.84 25.14
C LEU A 361 -12.07 -33.24 25.38
N PRO A 362 -12.56 -33.24 26.64
CA PRO A 362 -13.98 -33.41 26.91
C PRO A 362 -14.81 -32.29 26.27
N SER A 363 -15.90 -32.64 25.59
CA SER A 363 -16.71 -31.72 24.76
C SER A 363 -17.21 -30.46 25.48
N GLN A 364 -17.33 -30.48 26.82
CA GLN A 364 -17.78 -29.32 27.62
C GLN A 364 -16.65 -28.49 28.24
N LYS A 365 -15.41 -29.00 28.32
CA LYS A 365 -14.27 -28.31 28.97
C LYS A 365 -13.19 -27.87 27.98
N GLY A 366 -13.19 -28.41 26.77
CA GLY A 366 -12.20 -28.10 25.74
C GLY A 366 -12.13 -26.62 25.36
N PRO A 367 -13.24 -25.97 24.95
CA PRO A 367 -13.24 -24.57 24.56
C PRO A 367 -12.73 -23.63 25.66
N THR A 368 -13.09 -23.89 26.92
CA THR A 368 -12.63 -23.09 28.07
C THR A 368 -11.13 -23.19 28.29
N MET A 369 -10.54 -24.36 28.05
CA MET A 369 -9.10 -24.57 28.17
C MET A 369 -8.33 -23.87 27.05
N VAL A 370 -8.78 -24.03 25.81
CA VAL A 370 -8.18 -23.38 24.63
C VAL A 370 -8.24 -21.87 24.77
N LYS A 371 -9.37 -21.32 25.22
CA LYS A 371 -9.51 -19.88 25.50
C LYS A 371 -8.47 -19.39 26.51
N LYS A 372 -8.20 -20.14 27.59
CA LYS A 372 -7.19 -19.76 28.57
C LYS A 372 -5.79 -19.68 27.96
N ILE A 373 -5.42 -20.67 27.14
CA ILE A 373 -4.13 -20.69 26.44
C ILE A 373 -4.00 -19.46 25.52
N LEU A 374 -5.04 -19.16 24.74
CA LEU A 374 -5.04 -17.99 23.85
C LEU A 374 -4.92 -16.67 24.65
N THR A 375 -5.64 -16.53 25.76
CA THR A 375 -5.52 -15.34 26.62
C THR A 375 -4.15 -15.22 27.29
N GLU A 376 -3.47 -16.34 27.56
CA GLU A 376 -2.08 -16.32 28.05
C GLU A 376 -1.12 -15.80 26.97
N ILE A 377 -1.28 -16.27 25.73
CA ILE A 377 -0.50 -15.77 24.57
C ILE A 377 -0.72 -14.27 24.38
N GLU A 378 -1.96 -13.79 24.46
CA GLU A 378 -2.30 -12.37 24.28
C GLU A 378 -1.76 -11.47 25.40
N ARG A 379 -1.51 -12.01 26.60
CA ARG A 379 -0.94 -11.22 27.71
C ARG A 379 0.56 -11.06 27.63
N ASP A 380 1.22 -11.99 26.97
CA ASP A 380 2.66 -11.98 26.81
C ASP A 380 3.07 -10.88 25.80
N SER A 381 3.85 -9.91 26.25
CA SER A 381 4.32 -8.81 25.39
C SER A 381 5.29 -9.29 24.32
N ASP A 382 6.13 -10.25 24.67
CA ASP A 382 7.19 -10.74 23.79
C ASP A 382 6.56 -11.62 22.71
N PHE A 383 5.58 -12.45 23.10
CA PHE A 383 4.79 -13.26 22.16
C PHE A 383 3.93 -12.40 21.23
N ARG A 384 3.35 -11.28 21.70
CA ARG A 384 2.64 -10.33 20.82
C ARG A 384 3.56 -9.70 19.79
N PHE A 385 4.77 -9.34 20.19
CA PHE A 385 5.80 -8.77 19.32
C PHE A 385 6.30 -9.80 18.29
N GLU A 386 6.59 -11.03 18.72
CA GLU A 386 7.04 -12.14 17.86
C GLU A 386 5.98 -12.58 16.84
N LEU A 387 4.69 -12.41 17.14
CA LEU A 387 3.59 -12.81 16.26
C LEU A 387 3.20 -11.76 15.21
N GLY A 388 3.88 -10.61 15.17
CA GLY A 388 3.50 -9.51 14.28
C GLY A 388 2.06 -9.02 14.52
N LEU A 389 1.52 -9.21 15.74
CA LEU A 389 0.20 -8.69 16.11
C LEU A 389 0.34 -7.19 16.32
N ASP A 390 0.34 -6.47 15.21
CA ASP A 390 0.59 -5.03 15.16
C ASP A 390 -0.38 -4.27 16.08
N MET A 391 0.21 -3.52 17.01
CA MET A 391 -0.48 -2.68 17.98
C MET A 391 -0.75 -1.28 17.40
N ASN A 392 -0.24 -0.96 16.22
CA ASN A 392 -0.24 0.39 15.65
C ASN A 392 -0.58 0.39 14.15
N ASN A 393 -1.71 -0.20 13.75
CA ASN A 393 -2.23 0.05 12.41
C ASN A 393 -3.37 1.09 12.47
N PHE A 394 -2.99 2.33 12.17
CA PHE A 394 -3.79 3.55 12.11
C PHE A 394 -4.51 3.93 13.41
N ASP A 395 -3.75 4.43 14.39
CA ASP A 395 -4.34 5.40 15.29
C ASP A 395 -3.35 6.49 15.72
N ASN A 396 -3.33 7.59 14.96
CA ASN A 396 -2.89 8.87 15.47
C ASN A 396 -3.99 9.55 16.32
N THR A 397 -5.07 8.84 16.70
CA THR A 397 -5.81 9.29 17.87
C THR A 397 -4.98 8.90 19.10
N LYS A 398 -4.52 9.93 19.80
CA LYS A 398 -4.29 9.84 21.23
C LYS A 398 -5.64 9.69 21.95
N ASP A 399 -6.50 8.78 21.51
CA ASP A 399 -7.71 8.50 22.25
C ASP A 399 -7.35 7.51 23.34
N ASN A 400 -7.25 8.06 24.55
CA ASN A 400 -7.32 7.34 25.81
C ASN A 400 -8.70 6.64 25.95
N GLU A 401 -9.10 5.79 25.00
CA GLU A 401 -10.19 4.85 25.22
C GLU A 401 -9.62 3.56 25.79
N ALA A 402 -9.72 3.42 27.12
CA ALA A 402 -9.22 2.29 27.89
C ALA A 402 -9.92 0.93 27.62
N ASP A 403 -10.62 0.78 26.49
CA ASP A 403 -11.50 -0.37 26.19
C ASP A 403 -11.33 -0.96 24.76
N VAL A 404 -10.38 -0.50 23.94
CA VAL A 404 -10.11 -1.13 22.63
C VAL A 404 -9.23 -2.37 22.83
N ASP A 405 -9.69 -3.54 22.37
CA ASP A 405 -8.88 -4.77 22.37
C ASP A 405 -7.59 -4.51 21.57
N PRO A 406 -6.41 -4.58 22.20
CA PRO A 406 -5.14 -4.27 21.53
C PRO A 406 -4.82 -5.20 20.35
N THR A 407 -5.56 -6.30 20.17
CA THR A 407 -5.42 -7.24 19.05
C THR A 407 -6.50 -7.08 17.98
N ALA A 408 -7.38 -6.08 18.07
CA ALA A 408 -8.55 -5.93 17.21
C ALA A 408 -8.22 -5.85 15.72
N ASN A 409 -7.07 -5.24 15.37
CA ASN A 409 -6.60 -5.06 14.00
C ASN A 409 -5.47 -6.03 13.60
N ALA A 410 -5.13 -6.99 14.47
CA ALA A 410 -4.05 -7.92 14.19
C ALA A 410 -4.47 -8.99 13.18
N GLY A 411 -3.61 -9.29 12.21
CA GLY A 411 -3.87 -10.26 11.15
C GLY A 411 -2.59 -10.81 10.52
N PHE A 412 -2.74 -11.89 9.76
CA PHE A 412 -1.65 -12.55 9.05
C PHE A 412 -1.86 -12.40 7.54
N ILE A 413 -0.80 -12.19 6.78
CA ILE A 413 -0.88 -11.96 5.34
C ILE A 413 -0.55 -13.26 4.61
N LEU A 414 -1.52 -13.84 3.92
CA LEU A 414 -1.27 -14.94 2.97
C LEU A 414 -0.88 -14.32 1.63
N GLU A 415 0.18 -14.84 1.02
CA GLU A 415 0.70 -14.37 -0.27
C GLU A 415 1.31 -15.52 -1.08
N ARG A 416 1.61 -15.25 -2.34
CA ARG A 416 2.35 -16.18 -3.21
C ARG A 416 3.83 -15.85 -3.16
N ASP A 417 4.65 -16.89 -3.23
CA ASP A 417 6.03 -16.75 -3.68
C ASP A 417 5.99 -16.39 -5.16
N SER A 418 6.22 -15.11 -5.45
CA SER A 418 6.18 -14.55 -6.80
C SER A 418 7.56 -14.51 -7.44
N GLY A 419 8.63 -14.51 -6.65
CA GLY A 419 9.97 -14.13 -7.13
C GLY A 419 10.01 -12.70 -7.69
N ASP A 420 11.23 -12.21 -7.86
CA ASP A 420 11.46 -10.85 -8.33
C ASP A 420 11.41 -10.76 -9.86
N PRO A 421 11.03 -9.60 -10.41
CA PRO A 421 11.23 -9.34 -11.83
C PRO A 421 12.73 -9.43 -12.20
N ASP A 422 13.04 -10.01 -13.35
CA ASP A 422 14.40 -10.04 -13.89
C ASP A 422 14.88 -8.65 -14.35
N ASP A 423 16.16 -8.54 -14.72
CA ASP A 423 16.83 -7.33 -15.24
C ASP A 423 16.12 -6.69 -16.44
N GLN A 424 15.32 -7.47 -17.16
CA GLN A 424 14.53 -7.01 -18.29
C GLN A 424 13.18 -6.46 -17.88
N GLY A 425 12.76 -6.57 -16.62
CA GLY A 425 11.43 -6.23 -16.10
C GLY A 425 10.37 -7.28 -16.44
N LEU A 426 10.76 -8.55 -16.61
CA LEU A 426 9.85 -9.68 -16.81
C LEU A 426 9.71 -10.51 -15.54
N CYS A 427 8.65 -11.30 -15.45
CA CYS A 427 8.36 -12.16 -14.32
C CYS A 427 8.64 -13.63 -14.68
N PRO A 428 9.90 -14.13 -14.61
CA PRO A 428 10.25 -15.47 -15.11
C PRO A 428 9.72 -16.61 -14.23
N VAL A 429 9.39 -16.34 -12.98
CA VAL A 429 8.89 -17.32 -12.01
C VAL A 429 7.37 -17.26 -11.93
N ASP A 430 6.73 -18.42 -12.08
CA ASP A 430 5.30 -18.56 -11.83
C ASP A 430 5.00 -18.38 -10.34
N ALA A 431 4.14 -17.42 -10.02
CA ALA A 431 3.73 -17.17 -8.64
C ALA A 431 2.86 -18.31 -8.10
N LYS A 432 3.17 -18.76 -6.89
CA LYS A 432 2.48 -19.90 -6.25
C LYS A 432 2.49 -19.80 -4.73
N PHE A 433 1.44 -20.31 -4.09
CA PHE A 433 1.44 -20.47 -2.65
C PHE A 433 2.39 -21.61 -2.20
N ILE A 434 3.43 -21.30 -1.42
CA ILE A 434 4.43 -22.28 -0.96
C ILE A 434 4.42 -22.55 0.55
N SER A 435 3.88 -21.64 1.35
CA SER A 435 3.82 -21.74 2.80
C SER A 435 2.86 -20.69 3.40
N PHE A 436 2.36 -20.98 4.59
CA PHE A 436 1.72 -19.96 5.43
C PHE A 436 2.78 -19.08 6.10
N PRO A 437 2.43 -17.85 6.53
CA PRO A 437 3.28 -17.02 7.38
C PRO A 437 3.78 -17.78 8.60
N GLU A 438 5.05 -17.60 8.94
CA GLU A 438 5.70 -18.36 10.02
C GLU A 438 5.00 -18.10 11.36
N GLU A 439 4.63 -16.85 11.62
CA GLU A 439 3.94 -16.37 12.81
C GLU A 439 2.59 -17.09 13.00
N LEU A 440 1.82 -17.22 11.92
CA LEU A 440 0.54 -17.93 11.93
C LEU A 440 0.75 -19.41 12.24
N VAL A 441 1.73 -20.05 11.59
CA VAL A 441 2.02 -21.47 11.81
C VAL A 441 2.47 -21.70 13.25
N ASP A 442 3.32 -20.82 13.77
CA ASP A 442 3.93 -20.94 15.09
C ASP A 442 2.90 -20.76 16.19
N VAL A 443 2.00 -19.78 16.08
CA VAL A 443 0.93 -19.61 17.08
C VAL A 443 -0.01 -20.81 17.11
N VAL A 444 -0.42 -21.30 15.93
CA VAL A 444 -1.30 -22.47 15.84
C VAL A 444 -0.59 -23.71 16.38
N ARG A 445 0.68 -23.92 16.01
CA ARG A 445 1.50 -25.04 16.51
C ARG A 445 1.71 -24.97 18.01
N HIS A 446 1.92 -23.79 18.58
CA HIS A 446 2.08 -23.58 20.01
C HIS A 446 0.79 -23.98 20.75
N VAL A 447 -0.37 -23.48 20.31
CA VAL A 447 -1.67 -23.84 20.90
C VAL A 447 -1.93 -25.34 20.80
N VAL A 448 -1.68 -25.96 19.64
CA VAL A 448 -1.80 -27.42 19.44
C VAL A 448 -0.91 -28.18 20.42
N THR A 449 0.35 -27.76 20.57
CA THR A 449 1.31 -28.39 21.48
C THR A 449 0.83 -28.32 22.92
N MET A 450 0.31 -27.16 23.34
CA MET A 450 -0.18 -26.97 24.69
C MET A 450 -1.44 -27.77 25.00
N VAL A 451 -2.39 -27.80 24.06
CA VAL A 451 -3.61 -28.60 24.18
C VAL A 451 -3.29 -30.09 24.24
N LEU A 452 -2.43 -30.59 23.35
CA LEU A 452 -2.08 -32.01 23.33
C LEU A 452 -1.30 -32.41 24.59
N SER A 453 -0.36 -31.59 25.04
CA SER A 453 0.42 -31.85 26.26
C SER A 453 -0.44 -31.90 27.51
N ALA A 454 -1.42 -31.00 27.62
CA ALA A 454 -2.27 -30.94 28.80
C ALA A 454 -3.38 -32.00 28.81
N SER A 455 -3.67 -32.62 27.66
CA SER A 455 -4.56 -33.77 27.53
C SER A 455 -3.92 -35.11 27.86
N ASP A 456 -2.60 -35.18 28.07
CA ASP A 456 -1.87 -36.40 28.44
C ASP A 456 -1.92 -36.65 29.97
N PRO A 457 -2.72 -37.63 30.46
CA PRO A 457 -2.83 -37.92 31.88
C PRO A 457 -1.53 -38.48 32.49
N THR A 458 -0.51 -38.81 31.68
CA THR A 458 0.75 -39.36 32.17
C THR A 458 1.81 -38.32 32.54
N GLN A 459 1.52 -37.02 32.36
CA GLN A 459 2.42 -35.91 32.76
C GLN A 459 2.05 -35.28 34.12
N THR A 460 0.82 -35.47 34.60
CA THR A 460 0.38 -34.95 35.92
C THR A 460 0.83 -35.82 37.11
N GLN A 461 1.48 -36.96 36.87
CA GLN A 461 2.08 -37.79 37.91
C GLN A 461 3.44 -38.35 37.46
N SER A 462 4.54 -37.70 37.89
CA SER A 462 5.81 -38.32 38.34
C SER A 462 7.01 -37.41 38.04
N LYS A 463 7.71 -37.00 39.09
CA LYS A 463 9.04 -36.34 39.04
C LYS A 463 10.18 -37.28 38.61
N ASN A 464 9.90 -38.51 38.17
CA ASN A 464 10.89 -39.45 37.64
C ASN A 464 10.29 -40.26 36.48
N LYS A 465 10.73 -40.01 35.24
CA LYS A 465 10.44 -40.87 34.07
C LYS A 465 11.72 -41.15 33.27
N PRO A 466 11.90 -42.37 32.75
CA PRO A 466 12.98 -42.68 31.81
C PRO A 466 12.72 -42.00 30.46
N ALA A 467 13.77 -41.73 29.69
CA ALA A 467 13.69 -41.04 28.41
C ALA A 467 12.65 -41.69 27.46
N LYS A 468 11.71 -40.88 26.92
CA LYS A 468 10.74 -41.32 25.91
C LYS A 468 11.47 -42.02 24.75
N SER A 469 10.95 -43.16 24.28
CA SER A 469 11.51 -43.88 23.12
C SER A 469 11.46 -43.00 21.86
N LYS A 470 12.43 -43.17 20.94
CA LYS A 470 12.48 -42.42 19.66
C LYS A 470 11.20 -42.58 18.84
N SER A 471 10.52 -43.74 18.91
CA SER A 471 9.28 -44.01 18.19
C SER A 471 8.12 -43.12 18.66
N ASN A 472 7.93 -42.99 19.98
CA ASN A 472 6.83 -42.19 20.55
C ASN A 472 7.01 -40.69 20.29
N LYS A 473 8.27 -40.19 20.26
CA LYS A 473 8.54 -38.79 19.93
C LYS A 473 8.19 -38.46 18.47
N ASN A 474 8.45 -39.38 17.54
CA ASN A 474 8.12 -39.16 16.13
C ASN A 474 6.61 -39.14 15.90
N GLU A 475 5.83 -39.99 16.58
CA GLU A 475 4.37 -39.96 16.52
C GLU A 475 3.77 -38.68 17.10
N GLU A 476 4.31 -38.20 18.23
CA GLU A 476 3.88 -36.95 18.87
C GLU A 476 4.11 -35.74 17.94
N VAL A 477 5.30 -35.65 17.32
CA VAL A 477 5.62 -34.61 16.33
C VAL A 477 4.72 -34.72 15.09
N LYS A 478 4.49 -35.93 14.58
CA LYS A 478 3.58 -36.16 13.43
C LYS A 478 2.16 -35.69 13.75
N LYS A 479 1.67 -35.97 14.97
CA LYS A 479 0.34 -35.56 15.44
C LYS A 479 0.21 -34.05 15.57
N ILE A 480 1.20 -33.37 16.14
CA ILE A 480 1.22 -31.90 16.23
C ILE A 480 1.15 -31.29 14.83
N LYS A 481 2.05 -31.70 13.91
CA LYS A 481 2.06 -31.18 12.53
C LYS A 481 0.75 -31.41 11.78
N THR A 482 0.16 -32.59 11.90
CA THR A 482 -1.12 -32.91 11.25
C THR A 482 -2.25 -32.04 11.80
N THR A 483 -2.35 -31.91 13.13
CA THR A 483 -3.38 -31.08 13.80
C THR A 483 -3.22 -29.60 13.42
N THR A 484 -1.98 -29.09 13.36
CA THR A 484 -1.69 -27.72 12.91
C THR A 484 -2.19 -27.49 11.49
N LEU A 485 -1.88 -28.38 10.55
CA LEU A 485 -2.35 -28.27 9.16
C LEU A 485 -3.87 -28.37 9.04
N GLU A 486 -4.53 -29.21 9.84
CA GLU A 486 -5.99 -29.31 9.86
C GLU A 486 -6.65 -28.01 10.34
N ILE A 487 -6.08 -27.35 11.36
CA ILE A 487 -6.56 -26.05 11.83
C ILE A 487 -6.33 -24.97 10.77
N LEU A 488 -5.13 -24.89 10.17
CA LEU A 488 -4.84 -23.92 9.11
C LEU A 488 -5.79 -24.10 7.92
N SER A 489 -6.07 -25.34 7.52
CA SER A 489 -7.06 -25.65 6.48
C SER A 489 -8.47 -25.14 6.85
N LEU A 490 -8.87 -25.23 8.11
CA LEU A 490 -10.16 -24.69 8.56
C LEU A 490 -10.17 -23.16 8.61
N VAL A 491 -9.06 -22.51 8.99
CA VAL A 491 -8.91 -21.05 8.94
C VAL A 491 -9.13 -20.55 7.52
N VAL A 492 -8.48 -21.18 6.54
CA VAL A 492 -8.62 -20.81 5.12
C VAL A 492 -10.04 -21.04 4.62
N ARG A 493 -10.68 -22.18 4.94
CA ARG A 493 -12.09 -22.40 4.58
C ARG A 493 -13.02 -21.35 5.19
N ARG A 494 -12.83 -21.03 6.47
CA ARG A 494 -13.65 -20.02 7.16
C ARG A 494 -13.43 -18.63 6.59
N ARG A 495 -12.21 -18.31 6.14
CA ARG A 495 -11.90 -17.07 5.44
C ARG A 495 -12.59 -17.00 4.08
N LEU A 496 -12.62 -18.11 3.34
CA LEU A 496 -13.30 -18.22 2.05
C LEU A 496 -14.83 -18.02 2.20
N ASP A 497 -15.43 -18.53 3.28
CA ASP A 497 -16.86 -18.36 3.59
C ASP A 497 -17.28 -16.90 3.86
N GLN A 498 -16.33 -15.99 4.06
CA GLN A 498 -16.63 -14.57 4.27
C GLN A 498 -16.89 -13.82 2.95
N TYR A 499 -16.56 -14.41 1.81
CA TYR A 499 -16.88 -13.84 0.51
C TYR A 499 -18.33 -14.18 0.11
N PRO A 500 -19.11 -13.21 -0.40
CA PRO A 500 -20.53 -13.44 -0.73
C PRO A 500 -20.74 -14.28 -1.99
N THR A 501 -19.70 -14.46 -2.82
CA THR A 501 -19.78 -15.18 -4.09
C THR A 501 -18.68 -16.23 -4.20
N THR A 502 -18.93 -17.29 -4.98
CA THR A 502 -17.91 -18.30 -5.30
C THR A 502 -16.96 -17.81 -6.39
N ILE A 503 -15.85 -18.53 -6.63
CA ILE A 503 -14.97 -18.28 -7.79
C ILE A 503 -15.76 -18.40 -9.10
N GLN A 504 -16.58 -19.45 -9.22
CA GLN A 504 -17.37 -19.71 -10.42
C GLN A 504 -18.39 -18.59 -10.70
N ASP A 505 -19.02 -18.05 -9.66
CA ASP A 505 -19.96 -16.93 -9.82
C ASP A 505 -19.25 -15.70 -10.39
N ASP A 506 -18.08 -15.37 -9.87
CA ASP A 506 -17.30 -14.21 -10.32
C ASP A 506 -16.73 -14.39 -11.73
N GLU A 507 -16.23 -15.59 -12.06
CA GLU A 507 -15.82 -15.91 -13.43
C GLU A 507 -16.98 -15.80 -14.42
N ASN A 508 -18.17 -16.26 -14.02
CA ASN A 508 -19.38 -16.12 -14.84
C ASN A 508 -19.74 -14.64 -15.05
N LEU A 509 -19.61 -13.78 -14.03
CA LEU A 509 -19.83 -12.34 -14.19
C LEU A 509 -18.84 -11.73 -15.19
N LEU A 510 -17.55 -12.06 -15.09
CA LEU A 510 -16.54 -11.49 -15.99
C LEU A 510 -16.65 -11.99 -17.44
N LEU A 511 -17.11 -13.23 -17.65
CA LEU A 511 -17.18 -13.87 -18.97
C LEU A 511 -18.51 -13.65 -19.68
N LEU A 512 -19.63 -13.72 -18.95
CA LEU A 512 -20.97 -13.78 -19.54
C LEU A 512 -21.69 -12.43 -19.50
N ASP A 513 -21.37 -11.58 -18.54
CA ASP A 513 -22.02 -10.28 -18.39
C ASP A 513 -21.20 -9.15 -19.01
N LYS A 514 -21.61 -8.74 -20.22
CA LYS A 514 -20.99 -7.61 -20.93
C LYS A 514 -21.22 -6.26 -20.25
N THR A 515 -22.10 -6.18 -19.25
CA THR A 515 -22.34 -4.94 -18.49
C THR A 515 -21.37 -4.77 -17.32
N THR A 516 -20.71 -5.84 -16.89
CA THR A 516 -19.67 -5.81 -15.86
C THR A 516 -18.41 -5.12 -16.38
N THR A 517 -18.33 -3.82 -16.12
CA THR A 517 -17.29 -2.91 -16.58
C THR A 517 -16.91 -1.91 -15.48
N GLY A 518 -15.80 -1.19 -15.65
CA GLY A 518 -15.35 -0.17 -14.69
C GLY A 518 -15.19 -0.71 -13.27
N ARG A 519 -15.72 0.02 -12.28
CA ARG A 519 -15.60 -0.28 -10.84
C ARG A 519 -16.10 -1.67 -10.46
N ALA A 520 -17.23 -2.09 -11.02
CA ALA A 520 -17.78 -3.42 -10.76
C ALA A 520 -16.81 -4.54 -11.19
N ARG A 521 -16.15 -4.39 -12.35
CA ARG A 521 -15.13 -5.33 -12.81
C ARG A 521 -13.91 -5.34 -11.89
N MET A 522 -13.37 -4.17 -11.52
CA MET A 522 -12.21 -4.08 -10.62
C MET A 522 -12.49 -4.71 -9.25
N ALA A 523 -13.70 -4.53 -8.70
CA ALA A 523 -14.11 -5.17 -7.46
C ALA A 523 -14.14 -6.71 -7.56
N ILE A 524 -14.58 -7.24 -8.71
CA ILE A 524 -14.55 -8.67 -8.99
C ILE A 524 -13.10 -9.17 -9.12
N ASP A 525 -12.25 -8.44 -9.85
CA ASP A 525 -10.86 -8.82 -10.07
C ASP A 525 -10.11 -8.97 -8.72
N VAL A 526 -10.29 -8.03 -7.79
CA VAL A 526 -9.71 -8.10 -6.42
C VAL A 526 -10.19 -9.34 -5.67
N ARG A 527 -11.51 -9.50 -5.48
CA ARG A 527 -12.04 -10.60 -4.65
C ARG A 527 -11.82 -11.97 -5.30
N LEU A 528 -11.76 -12.05 -6.63
CA LEU A 528 -11.47 -13.27 -7.36
C LEU A 528 -10.01 -13.69 -7.15
N GLY A 529 -9.08 -12.75 -7.23
CA GLY A 529 -7.65 -12.96 -6.94
C GLY A 529 -7.41 -13.48 -5.53
N GLU A 530 -8.02 -12.82 -4.54
CA GLU A 530 -8.00 -13.22 -3.13
C GLU A 530 -8.55 -14.65 -2.92
N LYS A 531 -9.71 -14.97 -3.52
CA LYS A 531 -10.30 -16.31 -3.43
C LYS A 531 -9.43 -17.40 -4.06
N ARG A 532 -8.79 -17.10 -5.20
CA ARG A 532 -7.86 -18.04 -5.86
C ARG A 532 -6.67 -18.35 -4.96
N LEU A 533 -6.10 -17.35 -4.30
CA LEU A 533 -5.02 -17.55 -3.34
C LEU A 533 -5.44 -18.46 -2.17
N LEU A 534 -6.64 -18.25 -1.62
CA LEU A 534 -7.17 -19.11 -0.55
C LEU A 534 -7.35 -20.57 -1.02
N VAL A 535 -7.82 -20.78 -2.26
CA VAL A 535 -7.94 -22.13 -2.83
C VAL A 535 -6.58 -22.78 -3.02
N GLU A 536 -5.58 -22.06 -3.53
CA GLU A 536 -4.20 -22.56 -3.63
C GLU A 536 -3.64 -22.95 -2.25
N ALA A 537 -3.90 -22.14 -1.21
CA ALA A 537 -3.51 -22.46 0.15
C ALA A 537 -4.18 -23.74 0.69
N LEU A 538 -5.44 -24.00 0.33
CA LEU A 538 -6.13 -25.26 0.66
C LEU A 538 -5.50 -26.45 -0.05
N GLU A 539 -5.28 -26.35 -1.36
CA GLU A 539 -4.67 -27.42 -2.16
C GLU A 539 -3.27 -27.77 -1.65
N TRP A 540 -2.46 -26.75 -1.33
CA TRP A 540 -1.15 -26.93 -0.71
C TRP A 540 -1.26 -27.67 0.63
N THR A 541 -2.21 -27.27 1.48
CA THR A 541 -2.41 -27.87 2.80
C THR A 541 -2.85 -29.33 2.68
N GLU A 542 -3.77 -29.64 1.76
CA GLU A 542 -4.25 -30.99 1.49
C GLU A 542 -3.13 -31.88 0.96
N GLY A 543 -2.28 -31.36 0.07
CA GLY A 543 -1.08 -32.05 -0.40
C GLY A 543 -0.08 -32.37 0.71
N LYS A 544 0.09 -31.47 1.70
CA LYS A 544 0.93 -31.73 2.89
C LYS A 544 0.30 -32.74 3.83
N LEU A 545 -1.01 -32.67 4.05
CA LEU A 545 -1.75 -33.62 4.89
C LEU A 545 -1.72 -35.04 4.34
N ALA A 546 -1.81 -35.21 3.01
CA ALA A 546 -1.70 -36.52 2.37
C ALA A 546 -0.37 -37.23 2.71
N LYS A 547 0.75 -36.50 2.70
CA LYS A 547 2.08 -37.01 3.06
C LYS A 547 2.20 -37.46 4.52
N TYR A 548 1.34 -36.96 5.40
CA TYR A 548 1.27 -37.40 6.80
C TYR A 548 0.25 -38.53 7.02
N ARG A 549 -0.63 -38.82 6.07
CA ARG A 549 -1.56 -39.96 6.15
C ARG A 549 -0.93 -41.25 5.61
N GLU A 550 -0.03 -41.11 4.65
CA GLU A 550 0.96 -42.13 4.28
C GLU A 550 2.01 -42.32 5.41
#